data_AF-E7C7R3-F1
#
_entry.id   AF-E7C7R3-F1
#
_cell.length_a   1.000
_cell.length_b   1.000
_cell.length_c   1.000
_cell.angle_alpha   90.00
_cell.angle_beta   90.00
_cell.angle_gamma   90.00
#
_symmetry.space_group_name_H-M   'P 1'
#
loop_
_entity.id
_entity.type
_entity.pdbx_description
1 polymer ?
#
loop_
_entity_poly.entity_id
_entity_poly.type
_entity_poly.pdbx_seq_one_letter_code
_entity_poly.pdbx_strand_id
1 'polypeptide(L)'
;MFILLEGRFMRIRQLVLVAKDRDKVVKDLCDLFKIEVAFYDPGIIHFGLENAVIPVGDTFLEVVSPVQEDTTAGRYLERRKGDGGYMVIIQTDNFVKAKERVVSEGIQIVWNADRREEGIRAQGIHLHPKELGAILSIDSMEPTSSWLWASTKWEEKIHTEVSIGLNGVCLQSKDPEDMMRKWEKALGVEGIYKNNQFLIELNDSRVVFVEDSDGRGDGIESFEINVKDKESVIESAENLGLYINHEVHIGGAKFLLN
;
A
#
# COMPACT_ATOMS: atom_id res chain seq x y z
N MET A 1 -16.15 -8.84 30.92
CA MET A 1 -16.00 -7.36 30.96
C MET A 1 -14.91 -7.02 29.97
N PHE A 2 -15.28 -6.73 28.72
CA PHE A 2 -14.33 -6.33 27.70
C PHE A 2 -13.90 -4.90 28.02
N ILE A 3 -12.63 -4.71 28.36
CA ILE A 3 -12.02 -3.39 28.31
C ILE A 3 -11.88 -3.08 26.83
N LEU A 4 -12.83 -2.30 26.29
CA LEU A 4 -12.63 -1.58 25.05
C LEU A 4 -11.44 -0.64 25.30
N LEU A 5 -10.28 -1.00 24.77
CA LEU A 5 -9.19 -0.05 24.60
C LEU A 5 -9.67 0.98 23.58
N GLU A 6 -10.06 2.16 24.05
CA GLU A 6 -10.33 3.32 23.19
C GLU A 6 -9.10 3.58 22.29
N GLY A 7 -9.30 3.55 20.97
CA GLY A 7 -8.40 4.14 19.97
C GLY A 7 -7.14 3.35 19.61
N ARG A 8 -7.29 2.19 18.96
CA ARG A 8 -6.17 1.43 18.38
C ARG A 8 -6.49 0.80 17.02
N PHE A 9 -7.49 1.28 16.28
CA PHE A 9 -7.69 0.76 14.92
C PHE A 9 -6.59 1.29 14.01
N MET A 10 -5.83 0.38 13.43
CA MET A 10 -4.81 0.60 12.43
C MET A 10 -4.74 -0.59 11.48
N ARG A 11 -4.79 -0.36 10.18
CA ARG A 11 -4.63 -1.41 9.16
C ARG A 11 -4.07 -0.88 7.85
N ILE A 12 -3.47 -1.76 7.06
CA ILE A 12 -3.24 -1.49 5.64
C ILE A 12 -4.59 -1.29 4.98
N ARG A 13 -4.73 -0.17 4.26
CA ARG A 13 -5.94 0.15 3.51
C ARG A 13 -5.69 0.25 2.02
N GLN A 14 -4.53 0.77 1.61
CA GLN A 14 -4.17 0.86 0.20
C GLN A 14 -2.67 0.62 -0.02
N LEU A 15 -2.34 -0.13 -1.07
CA LEU A 15 -0.97 -0.41 -1.49
C LEU A 15 -0.76 0.07 -2.92
N VAL A 16 0.31 0.82 -3.14
CA VAL A 16 0.52 1.55 -4.39
C VAL A 16 1.73 1.00 -5.14
N LEU A 17 1.55 0.70 -6.43
CA LEU A 17 2.59 0.43 -7.41
C LEU A 17 2.91 1.72 -8.17
N VAL A 18 4.17 1.88 -8.54
CA VAL A 18 4.58 2.83 -9.57
C VAL A 18 5.07 2.07 -10.78
N ALA A 19 4.58 2.46 -11.95
CA ALA A 19 4.92 1.83 -13.22
C ALA A 19 5.15 2.88 -14.31
N LYS A 20 5.98 2.54 -15.31
CA LYS A 20 6.08 3.35 -16.53
C LYS A 20 4.82 3.25 -17.39
N ASP A 21 4.23 2.05 -17.44
CA ASP A 21 3.00 1.76 -18.18
C ASP A 21 1.91 1.36 -17.17
N ARG A 22 1.10 2.35 -16.75
CA ARG A 22 0.00 2.14 -15.81
C ARG A 22 -0.97 1.09 -16.35
N ASP A 23 -1.39 1.26 -17.60
CA ASP A 23 -2.50 0.51 -18.17
C ASP A 23 -2.16 -0.98 -18.31
N LYS A 24 -0.90 -1.29 -18.64
CA LYS A 24 -0.42 -2.68 -18.62
C LYS A 24 -0.53 -3.30 -17.23
N VAL A 25 -0.03 -2.62 -16.19
CA VAL A 25 -0.04 -3.16 -14.81
C VAL A 25 -1.47 -3.29 -14.29
N VAL A 26 -2.33 -2.31 -14.56
CA VAL A 26 -3.76 -2.36 -14.24
C VAL A 26 -4.42 -3.56 -14.92
N LYS A 27 -4.15 -3.77 -16.21
CA LYS A 27 -4.68 -4.93 -16.95
C LYS A 27 -4.25 -6.25 -16.32
N ASP A 28 -2.96 -6.40 -15.99
CA ASP A 28 -2.43 -7.62 -15.38
C ASP A 28 -3.10 -7.88 -14.00
N LEU A 29 -3.31 -6.84 -13.19
CA LEU A 29 -4.03 -6.93 -11.90
C LEU A 29 -5.49 -7.36 -12.09
N CYS A 30 -6.23 -6.67 -12.98
CA CYS A 30 -7.63 -6.95 -13.26
C CYS A 30 -7.82 -8.36 -13.84
N ASP A 31 -6.96 -8.79 -14.75
CA ASP A 31 -7.05 -10.10 -15.39
C ASP A 31 -6.76 -11.24 -14.43
N LEU A 32 -5.75 -11.09 -13.55
CA LEU A 32 -5.39 -12.14 -12.60
C LEU A 32 -6.39 -12.25 -11.45
N PHE A 33 -6.72 -11.12 -10.80
CA PHE A 33 -7.55 -11.10 -9.60
C PHE A 33 -9.04 -10.90 -9.87
N LYS A 34 -9.45 -10.74 -11.14
CA LYS A 34 -10.84 -10.51 -11.56
C LYS A 34 -11.48 -9.31 -10.83
N ILE A 35 -10.70 -8.23 -10.73
CA ILE A 35 -11.07 -6.95 -10.11
C ILE A 35 -11.20 -5.86 -11.18
N GLU A 36 -11.84 -4.74 -10.85
CA GLU A 36 -12.15 -3.67 -11.79
C GLU A 36 -11.73 -2.31 -11.22
N VAL A 37 -11.23 -1.40 -12.08
CA VAL A 37 -10.88 -0.04 -11.67
C VAL A 37 -12.12 0.71 -11.18
N ALA A 38 -12.02 1.29 -9.97
CA ALA A 38 -13.05 2.14 -9.41
C ALA A 38 -12.89 3.60 -9.77
N PHE A 39 -11.66 4.09 -9.83
CA PHE A 39 -11.42 5.53 -9.94
C PHE A 39 -10.09 5.86 -10.61
N TYR A 40 -10.14 6.86 -11.48
CA TYR A 40 -8.98 7.59 -11.98
C TYR A 40 -9.06 8.97 -11.35
N ASP A 41 -8.17 9.29 -10.40
CA ASP A 41 -8.25 10.53 -9.63
C ASP A 41 -7.66 11.69 -10.44
N PRO A 42 -8.48 12.67 -10.91
CA PRO A 42 -7.95 13.83 -11.60
C PRO A 42 -7.06 14.70 -10.69
N GLY A 43 -7.19 14.59 -9.36
CA GLY A 43 -6.39 15.33 -8.39
C GLY A 43 -4.92 14.92 -8.36
N ILE A 44 -4.58 13.70 -8.80
CA ILE A 44 -3.20 13.20 -8.74
C ILE A 44 -2.26 13.92 -9.73
N ILE A 45 -2.82 14.65 -10.70
CA ILE A 45 -2.05 15.51 -11.59
C ILE A 45 -1.26 16.59 -10.84
N HIS A 46 -1.66 16.95 -9.62
CA HIS A 46 -0.89 17.84 -8.74
C HIS A 46 0.53 17.31 -8.47
N PHE A 47 0.73 15.99 -8.53
CA PHE A 47 2.02 15.34 -8.38
C PHE A 47 2.70 15.03 -9.72
N GLY A 48 2.12 15.48 -10.84
CA GLY A 48 2.56 15.16 -12.19
C GLY A 48 2.32 13.71 -12.59
N LEU A 49 1.33 13.05 -11.96
CA LEU A 49 1.02 11.64 -12.16
C LEU A 49 -0.36 11.46 -12.79
N GLU A 50 -0.58 10.26 -13.31
CA GLU A 50 -1.88 9.66 -13.47
C GLU A 50 -1.97 8.41 -12.58
N ASN A 51 -3.19 7.98 -12.22
CA ASN A 51 -3.38 6.76 -11.44
C ASN A 51 -4.58 5.92 -11.91
N ALA A 52 -4.72 4.74 -11.31
CA ALA A 52 -5.93 3.93 -11.30
C ALA A 52 -6.05 3.26 -9.94
N VAL A 53 -7.19 3.44 -9.25
CA VAL A 53 -7.48 2.85 -7.94
C VAL A 53 -8.47 1.70 -8.11
N ILE A 54 -8.14 0.54 -7.55
CA ILE A 54 -8.80 -0.74 -7.77
C ILE A 54 -9.17 -1.34 -6.40
N PRO A 55 -10.46 -1.48 -6.06
CA PRO A 55 -10.86 -2.15 -4.83
C PRO A 55 -10.54 -3.65 -4.87
N VAL A 56 -10.08 -4.15 -3.74
CA VAL A 56 -9.86 -5.57 -3.43
C VAL A 56 -10.56 -5.82 -2.10
N GLY A 57 -11.83 -6.24 -2.17
CA GLY A 57 -12.74 -6.20 -1.02
C GLY A 57 -12.90 -4.76 -0.52
N ASP A 58 -12.52 -4.51 0.73
CA ASP A 58 -12.51 -3.17 1.31
C ASP A 58 -11.12 -2.51 1.36
N THR A 59 -10.10 -3.13 0.79
CA THR A 59 -8.75 -2.54 0.59
C THR A 59 -8.55 -2.12 -0.86
N PHE A 60 -7.44 -1.46 -1.18
CA PHE A 60 -7.22 -0.91 -2.51
C PHE A 60 -5.82 -1.17 -3.03
N LEU A 61 -5.73 -1.57 -4.29
CA LEU A 61 -4.51 -1.40 -5.07
C LEU A 61 -4.59 -0.08 -5.82
N GLU A 62 -3.45 0.57 -5.98
CA GLU A 62 -3.33 1.73 -6.85
C GLU A 62 -2.11 1.56 -7.75
N VAL A 63 -2.24 1.93 -9.02
CA VAL A 63 -1.11 2.03 -9.93
C VAL A 63 -0.95 3.48 -10.33
N VAL A 64 0.21 4.08 -10.04
CA VAL A 64 0.56 5.43 -10.47
C VAL A 64 1.60 5.40 -11.58
N SER A 65 1.52 6.34 -12.52
CA SER A 65 2.53 6.55 -13.56
C SER A 65 2.86 8.03 -13.71
N PRO A 66 4.14 8.41 -13.84
CA PRO A 66 4.51 9.79 -14.10
C PRO A 66 4.17 10.22 -15.53
N VAL A 67 3.45 11.34 -15.66
CA VAL A 67 3.09 11.96 -16.95
C VAL A 67 3.79 13.31 -17.16
N GLN A 68 4.58 13.74 -16.18
CA GLN A 68 5.44 14.92 -16.23
C GLN A 68 6.89 14.54 -15.89
N GLU A 69 7.83 15.35 -16.36
CA GLU A 69 9.24 15.22 -16.01
C GLU A 69 9.49 15.57 -14.53
N ASP A 70 10.61 15.09 -13.97
CA ASP A 70 11.08 15.42 -12.62
C ASP A 70 10.07 15.19 -11.48
N THR A 71 9.16 14.24 -11.64
CA THR A 71 8.25 13.82 -10.57
C THR A 71 8.98 12.96 -9.52
N THR A 72 8.43 12.92 -8.29
CA THR A 72 8.94 12.01 -7.24
C THR A 72 8.84 10.54 -7.66
N ALA A 73 7.75 10.16 -8.34
CA ALA A 73 7.55 8.82 -8.87
C ALA A 73 8.57 8.49 -9.98
N GLY A 74 8.84 9.43 -10.90
CA GLY A 74 9.86 9.29 -11.94
C GLY A 74 11.26 9.03 -11.37
N ARG A 75 11.71 9.88 -10.42
CA ARG A 75 12.98 9.66 -9.72
C ARG A 75 13.02 8.33 -8.95
N TYR A 76 11.89 7.90 -8.40
CA TYR A 76 11.79 6.61 -7.70
C TYR A 76 11.98 5.43 -8.67
N LEU A 77 11.34 5.45 -9.83
CA LEU A 77 11.51 4.45 -10.89
C LEU A 77 12.97 4.32 -11.33
N GLU A 78 13.67 5.44 -11.51
CA GLU A 78 15.09 5.45 -11.86
C GLU A 78 15.96 4.84 -10.75
N ARG A 79 15.75 5.27 -9.50
CA ARG A 79 16.49 4.76 -8.34
C ARG A 79 16.28 3.26 -8.15
N ARG A 80 15.04 2.80 -8.25
CA ARG A 80 14.67 1.38 -8.17
C ARG A 80 14.96 0.62 -9.46
N LYS A 81 15.44 1.28 -10.54
CA LYS A 81 15.74 0.66 -11.84
C LYS A 81 14.55 -0.09 -12.48
N GLY A 82 13.34 0.41 -12.30
CA GLY A 82 12.13 -0.18 -12.88
C GLY A 82 10.90 -0.02 -11.99
N ASP A 83 9.79 -0.58 -12.46
CA ASP A 83 8.50 -0.60 -11.79
C ASP A 83 8.57 -1.32 -10.44
N GLY A 84 7.69 -0.99 -9.50
CA GLY A 84 7.63 -1.69 -8.21
C GLY A 84 6.66 -1.06 -7.22
N GLY A 85 6.64 -1.58 -5.99
CA GLY A 85 5.88 -0.95 -4.91
C GLY A 85 6.42 0.44 -4.57
N TYR A 86 5.53 1.37 -4.25
CA TYR A 86 5.79 2.80 -4.14
C TYR A 86 5.36 3.40 -2.80
N MET A 87 4.15 3.07 -2.34
CA MET A 87 3.55 3.66 -1.14
C MET A 87 2.70 2.64 -0.39
N VAL A 88 2.71 2.75 0.94
CA VAL A 88 1.83 2.01 1.84
C VAL A 88 0.93 3.01 2.54
N ILE A 89 -0.38 2.80 2.48
CA ILE A 89 -1.38 3.67 3.09
C ILE A 89 -2.04 2.91 4.25
N ILE A 90 -1.85 3.43 5.45
CA ILE A 90 -2.38 2.89 6.69
C ILE A 90 -3.58 3.72 7.13
N GLN A 91 -4.73 3.09 7.32
CA GLN A 91 -5.90 3.74 7.89
C GLN A 91 -5.86 3.65 9.43
N THR A 92 -6.21 4.74 10.10
CA THR A 92 -6.37 4.83 11.56
C THR A 92 -7.69 5.50 11.95
N ASP A 93 -8.18 5.18 13.15
CA ASP A 93 -9.32 5.85 13.78
C ASP A 93 -8.96 7.16 14.50
N ASN A 94 -7.66 7.47 14.68
CA ASN A 94 -7.21 8.65 15.40
C ASN A 94 -6.07 9.38 14.69
N PHE A 95 -6.43 10.11 13.63
CA PHE A 95 -5.48 10.87 12.82
C PHE A 95 -4.75 11.97 13.59
N VAL A 96 -5.42 12.67 14.51
CA VAL A 96 -4.81 13.75 15.30
C VAL A 96 -3.64 13.19 16.13
N LYS A 97 -3.88 12.11 16.89
CA LYS A 97 -2.85 11.47 17.70
C LYS A 97 -1.73 10.88 16.85
N ALA A 98 -2.05 10.30 15.69
CA ALA A 98 -1.05 9.78 14.78
C ALA A 98 -0.14 10.90 14.24
N LYS A 99 -0.71 12.03 13.84
CA LYS A 99 0.03 13.20 13.35
C LYS A 99 0.89 13.84 14.44
N GLU A 100 0.36 13.98 15.66
CA GLU A 100 1.14 14.47 16.81
C GLU A 100 2.36 13.59 17.09
N ARG A 101 2.20 12.27 17.06
CA ARG A 101 3.31 11.32 17.22
C ARG A 101 4.36 11.48 16.14
N VAL A 102 3.96 11.52 14.86
CA VAL A 102 4.89 11.73 13.74
C VAL A 102 5.72 13.01 13.95
N VAL A 103 5.07 14.10 14.38
CA VAL A 103 5.75 15.37 14.68
C VAL A 103 6.70 15.23 15.88
N SER A 104 6.30 14.57 16.96
CA SER A 104 7.15 14.39 18.14
C SER A 104 8.38 13.51 17.89
N GLU A 105 8.26 12.55 16.97
CA GLU A 105 9.37 11.69 16.52
C GLU A 105 10.29 12.40 15.50
N GLY A 106 9.97 13.64 15.11
CA GLY A 106 10.77 14.41 14.14
C GLY A 106 10.69 13.90 12.71
N ILE A 107 9.68 13.08 12.38
CA ILE A 107 9.49 12.51 11.05
C ILE A 107 8.89 13.59 10.13
N GLN A 108 9.53 13.82 8.99
CA GLN A 108 9.09 14.85 8.05
C GLN A 108 7.79 14.45 7.35
N ILE A 109 6.77 15.29 7.48
CA ILE A 109 5.54 15.24 6.67
C ILE A 109 5.78 16.04 5.39
N VAL A 110 5.57 15.40 4.23
CA VAL A 110 5.79 16.01 2.91
C VAL A 110 4.48 16.40 2.21
N TRP A 111 3.35 15.86 2.67
CA TRP A 111 2.03 16.22 2.17
C TRP A 111 0.97 15.99 3.26
N ASN A 112 -0.12 16.75 3.19
CA ASN A 112 -1.23 16.68 4.14
C ASN A 112 -2.54 17.04 3.42
N ALA A 113 -3.62 16.34 3.74
CA ALA A 113 -4.96 16.64 3.26
C ALA A 113 -6.02 16.58 4.36
N ASP A 114 -7.08 17.37 4.14
CA ASP A 114 -8.36 17.33 4.86
C ASP A 114 -9.45 17.67 3.85
N ARG A 115 -10.05 16.65 3.23
CA ARG A 115 -11.06 16.76 2.18
C ARG A 115 -12.43 16.38 2.76
N ARG A 116 -13.47 17.07 2.33
CA ARG A 116 -14.87 16.74 2.63
C ARG A 116 -15.68 16.67 1.36
N GLU A 117 -16.38 15.57 1.16
CA GLU A 117 -17.20 15.33 -0.03
C GLU A 117 -18.32 14.36 0.28
N GLU A 118 -19.54 14.66 -0.17
CA GLU A 118 -20.74 13.81 0.02
C GLU A 118 -20.94 13.30 1.46
N GLY A 119 -20.60 14.13 2.45
CA GLY A 119 -20.73 13.79 3.87
C GLY A 119 -19.59 12.93 4.43
N ILE A 120 -18.60 12.58 3.62
CA ILE A 120 -17.37 11.87 4.00
C ILE A 120 -16.28 12.89 4.28
N ARG A 121 -15.49 12.70 5.35
CA ARG A 121 -14.24 13.42 5.58
C ARG A 121 -13.06 12.46 5.42
N ALA A 122 -12.07 12.87 4.64
CA ALA A 122 -10.81 12.17 4.45
C ALA A 122 -9.66 13.04 4.94
N GLN A 123 -8.82 12.50 5.81
CA GLN A 123 -7.59 13.16 6.26
C GLN A 123 -6.41 12.23 6.00
N GLY A 124 -5.27 12.79 5.59
CA GLY A 124 -4.09 12.00 5.23
C GLY A 124 -2.80 12.79 5.41
N ILE A 125 -1.71 12.12 5.79
CA ILE A 125 -0.35 12.67 5.78
C ILE A 125 0.60 11.72 5.08
N HIS A 126 1.42 12.22 4.16
CA HIS A 126 2.51 11.45 3.56
C HIS A 126 3.81 11.74 4.30
N LEU A 127 4.50 10.69 4.72
CA LEU A 127 5.79 10.77 5.39
C LEU A 127 6.93 10.68 4.37
N HIS A 128 8.02 11.42 4.61
CA HIS A 128 9.17 11.40 3.72
C HIS A 128 9.81 9.99 3.68
N PRO A 129 10.06 9.40 2.49
CA PRO A 129 10.50 8.00 2.37
C PRO A 129 11.96 7.75 2.76
N LYS A 130 12.71 8.78 3.19
CA LYS A 130 14.17 8.73 3.32
C LYS A 130 14.61 7.70 4.36
N GLU A 131 13.85 7.59 5.44
CA GLU A 131 14.15 6.68 6.54
C GLU A 131 13.25 5.44 6.52
N LEU A 132 12.12 5.50 5.81
CA LEU A 132 11.09 4.46 5.82
C LEU A 132 11.19 3.50 4.62
N GLY A 133 12.08 3.77 3.66
CA GLY A 133 12.26 2.98 2.43
C GLY A 133 11.18 3.21 1.37
N ALA A 134 9.95 3.51 1.80
CA ALA A 134 8.81 3.85 0.94
C ALA A 134 8.04 5.06 1.51
N ILE A 135 7.13 5.63 0.70
CA ILE A 135 6.20 6.62 1.27
C ILE A 135 5.22 5.85 2.15
N LEU A 136 5.14 6.25 3.42
CA LEU A 136 4.11 5.80 4.34
C LEU A 136 3.07 6.90 4.45
N SER A 137 1.81 6.59 4.13
CA SER A 137 0.67 7.46 4.40
C SER A 137 -0.09 6.99 5.62
N ILE A 138 -0.50 7.93 6.47
CA ILE A 138 -1.41 7.67 7.59
C ILE A 138 -2.68 8.46 7.35
N ASP A 139 -3.80 7.74 7.22
CA ASP A 139 -5.08 8.29 6.78
C ASP A 139 -6.20 7.96 7.74
N SER A 140 -7.25 8.78 7.76
CA SER A 140 -8.50 8.50 8.44
C SER A 140 -9.68 8.88 7.57
N MET A 141 -10.78 8.15 7.73
CA MET A 141 -12.05 8.42 7.07
C MET A 141 -13.16 8.53 8.12
N GLU A 142 -14.07 9.48 7.91
CA GLU A 142 -15.33 9.60 8.66
C GLU A 142 -16.47 9.55 7.64
N PRO A 143 -17.29 8.48 7.61
CA PRO A 143 -17.22 7.28 8.45
C PRO A 143 -16.02 6.37 8.08
N THR A 144 -15.58 5.54 9.03
CA THR A 144 -14.39 4.69 8.88
C THR A 144 -14.46 3.72 7.70
N SER A 145 -15.64 3.25 7.31
CA SER A 145 -15.82 2.32 6.20
C SER A 145 -15.63 2.98 4.82
N SER A 146 -15.74 4.31 4.73
CA SER A 146 -15.56 5.04 3.48
C SER A 146 -14.10 5.06 3.03
N TRP A 147 -13.88 5.40 1.76
CA TRP A 147 -12.54 5.61 1.22
C TRP A 147 -12.56 6.62 0.06
N LEU A 148 -12.54 7.92 0.40
CA LEU A 148 -12.73 8.99 -0.58
C LEU A 148 -11.63 9.03 -1.66
N TRP A 149 -10.45 8.47 -1.37
CA TRP A 149 -9.35 8.32 -2.33
C TRP A 149 -9.70 7.38 -3.50
N ALA A 150 -10.72 6.53 -3.35
CA ALA A 150 -11.22 5.64 -4.40
C ALA A 150 -12.57 6.09 -5.00
N SER A 151 -12.99 7.37 -4.83
CA SER A 151 -14.34 7.88 -5.14
C SER A 151 -15.36 7.62 -4.02
N THR A 152 -16.57 8.18 -4.11
CA THR A 152 -17.70 7.87 -3.22
C THR A 152 -18.45 6.61 -3.64
N LYS A 153 -18.14 6.05 -4.83
CA LYS A 153 -18.85 4.92 -5.46
C LYS A 153 -17.99 3.68 -5.68
N TRP A 154 -16.83 3.57 -5.04
CA TRP A 154 -15.94 2.41 -5.22
C TRP A 154 -16.59 1.07 -4.90
N GLU A 155 -17.58 1.07 -3.98
CA GLU A 155 -18.31 -0.13 -3.60
C GLU A 155 -19.04 -0.80 -4.78
N GLU A 156 -19.45 -0.02 -5.79
CA GLU A 156 -20.08 -0.53 -7.02
C GLU A 156 -19.12 -1.36 -7.89
N LYS A 157 -17.82 -1.31 -7.60
CA LYS A 157 -16.73 -1.93 -8.37
C LYS A 157 -16.02 -3.05 -7.62
N ILE A 158 -16.54 -3.45 -6.46
CA ILE A 158 -16.01 -4.58 -5.70
C ILE A 158 -16.42 -5.88 -6.39
N HIS A 159 -15.42 -6.66 -6.77
CA HIS A 159 -15.54 -8.05 -7.22
C HIS A 159 -14.76 -8.93 -6.26
N THR A 160 -15.35 -10.05 -5.84
CA THR A 160 -14.74 -10.94 -4.82
C THR A 160 -14.56 -12.36 -5.32
N GLU A 161 -14.72 -12.60 -6.61
CA GLU A 161 -14.65 -13.91 -7.25
C GLU A 161 -13.33 -14.62 -6.95
N VAL A 162 -12.21 -13.88 -6.94
CA VAL A 162 -10.87 -14.43 -6.72
C VAL A 162 -10.22 -13.86 -5.45
N SER A 163 -10.13 -12.54 -5.33
CA SER A 163 -9.47 -11.86 -4.20
C SER A 163 -10.44 -11.39 -3.14
N ILE A 164 -10.01 -11.41 -1.87
CA ILE A 164 -10.80 -10.99 -0.71
C ILE A 164 -10.32 -9.63 -0.17
N GLY A 165 -9.01 -9.40 -0.10
CA GLY A 165 -8.44 -8.18 0.45
C GLY A 165 -6.93 -8.27 0.64
N LEU A 166 -6.29 -7.11 0.80
CA LEU A 166 -4.88 -6.97 1.10
C LEU A 166 -4.67 -7.10 2.61
N ASN A 167 -3.66 -7.86 3.02
CA ASN A 167 -3.38 -8.11 4.45
C ASN A 167 -1.91 -8.00 4.83
N GLY A 168 -1.05 -7.57 3.92
CA GLY A 168 0.36 -7.41 4.25
C GLY A 168 1.19 -6.72 3.19
N VAL A 169 2.35 -6.27 3.61
CA VAL A 169 3.40 -5.73 2.74
C VAL A 169 4.76 -6.10 3.31
N CYS A 170 5.68 -6.48 2.44
CA CYS A 170 7.08 -6.71 2.79
C CYS A 170 7.91 -5.53 2.29
N LEU A 171 8.66 -4.90 3.20
CA LEU A 171 9.71 -3.96 2.88
C LEU A 171 11.06 -4.63 3.01
N GLN A 172 11.93 -4.37 2.06
CA GLN A 172 13.31 -4.83 2.09
C GLN A 172 14.26 -3.70 2.49
N SER A 173 15.34 -4.07 3.19
CA SER A 173 16.36 -3.16 3.72
C SER A 173 17.70 -3.89 3.88
N LYS A 174 18.81 -3.15 3.88
CA LYS A 174 20.10 -3.69 4.36
C LYS A 174 20.11 -3.94 5.87
N ASP A 175 19.26 -3.24 6.60
CA ASP A 175 19.05 -3.43 8.04
C ASP A 175 17.53 -3.48 8.30
N PRO A 176 16.93 -4.68 8.26
CA PRO A 176 15.48 -4.84 8.44
C PRO A 176 15.01 -4.47 9.84
N GLU A 177 15.85 -4.69 10.86
CA GLU A 177 15.53 -4.33 12.25
C GLU A 177 15.48 -2.81 12.42
N ASP A 178 16.48 -2.09 11.91
CA ASP A 178 16.49 -0.62 11.97
C ASP A 178 15.32 0.00 11.18
N MET A 179 14.99 -0.56 10.00
CA MET A 179 13.82 -0.10 9.25
C MET A 179 12.52 -0.36 10.01
N MET A 180 12.36 -1.53 10.64
CA MET A 180 11.21 -1.82 11.51
C MET A 180 11.12 -0.79 12.63
N ARG A 181 12.23 -0.48 13.33
CA ARG A 181 12.25 0.50 14.43
C ARG A 181 11.85 1.91 14.01
N LYS A 182 12.16 2.31 12.78
CA LYS A 182 11.71 3.59 12.21
C LYS A 182 10.21 3.58 11.92
N TRP A 183 9.69 2.46 11.42
CA TRP A 183 8.26 2.27 11.24
C TRP A 183 7.50 2.20 12.58
N GLU A 184 8.07 1.63 13.64
CA GLU A 184 7.50 1.64 15.00
C GLU A 184 7.23 3.07 15.46
N LYS A 185 8.20 3.98 15.26
CA LYS A 185 8.06 5.41 15.61
C LYS A 185 6.94 6.09 14.82
N ALA A 186 6.88 5.83 13.52
CA ALA A 186 5.84 6.40 12.65
C ALA A 186 4.44 5.92 13.05
N LEU A 187 4.28 4.61 13.28
CA LEU A 187 2.99 3.97 13.54
C LEU A 187 2.57 3.98 15.01
N GLY A 188 3.52 4.10 15.94
CA GLY A 188 3.28 3.96 17.38
C GLY A 188 2.84 2.55 17.75
N VAL A 189 3.30 1.55 16.99
CA VAL A 189 3.01 0.13 17.18
C VAL A 189 4.34 -0.59 17.33
N GLU A 190 4.43 -1.44 18.35
CA GLU A 190 5.64 -2.22 18.64
C GLU A 190 5.86 -3.28 17.55
N GLY A 191 7.07 -3.32 17.03
CA GLY A 191 7.59 -4.32 16.14
C GLY A 191 8.14 -5.50 16.92
N ILE A 192 7.98 -6.68 16.36
CA ILE A 192 8.35 -7.94 16.98
C ILE A 192 9.22 -8.76 16.03
N TYR A 193 10.02 -9.65 16.59
CA TYR A 193 10.72 -10.67 15.83
C TYR A 193 10.02 -12.02 16.03
N LYS A 194 9.48 -12.59 14.94
CA LYS A 194 8.70 -13.83 14.97
C LYS A 194 8.91 -14.60 13.68
N ASN A 195 9.02 -15.92 13.76
CA ASN A 195 9.23 -16.80 12.60
C ASN A 195 10.39 -16.37 11.69
N ASN A 196 11.49 -15.90 12.29
CA ASN A 196 12.67 -15.41 11.58
C ASN A 196 12.42 -14.16 10.71
N GLN A 197 11.44 -13.34 11.08
CA GLN A 197 11.09 -12.10 10.40
C GLN A 197 10.88 -10.98 11.43
N PHE A 198 11.30 -9.77 11.08
CA PHE A 198 10.93 -8.53 11.78
C PHE A 198 9.59 -8.07 11.24
N LEU A 199 8.62 -7.77 12.10
CA LEU A 199 7.28 -7.39 11.65
C LEU A 199 6.55 -6.51 12.66
N ILE A 200 5.64 -5.68 12.16
CA ILE A 200 4.67 -4.94 12.95
C ILE A 200 3.30 -5.56 12.68
N GLU A 201 2.67 -6.14 13.70
CA GLU A 201 1.28 -6.63 13.62
C GLU A 201 0.34 -5.42 13.77
N LEU A 202 -0.50 -5.20 12.77
CA LEU A 202 -1.63 -4.27 12.83
C LEU A 202 -2.90 -5.07 13.17
N ASN A 203 -4.09 -4.49 13.00
CA ASN A 203 -5.34 -5.20 13.33
C ASN A 203 -5.53 -6.48 12.49
N ASP A 204 -5.83 -6.33 11.21
CA ASP A 204 -6.10 -7.43 10.27
C ASP A 204 -5.03 -7.55 9.18
N SER A 205 -3.90 -6.87 9.37
CA SER A 205 -2.80 -6.78 8.42
C SER A 205 -1.45 -6.68 9.12
N ARG A 206 -0.35 -6.76 8.38
CA ARG A 206 1.00 -6.64 8.93
C ARG A 206 1.96 -5.95 7.98
N VAL A 207 3.03 -5.39 8.54
CA VAL A 207 4.19 -4.93 7.78
C VAL A 207 5.37 -5.81 8.15
N VAL A 208 6.00 -6.44 7.17
CA VAL A 208 7.14 -7.33 7.35
C VAL A 208 8.40 -6.65 6.81
N PHE A 209 9.52 -6.82 7.51
CA PHE A 209 10.82 -6.27 7.13
C PHE A 209 11.79 -7.41 6.87
N VAL A 210 12.35 -7.43 5.66
CA VAL A 210 13.24 -8.48 5.16
C VAL A 210 14.55 -7.90 4.64
N GLU A 211 15.55 -8.75 4.50
CA GLU A 211 16.83 -8.36 3.89
C GLU A 211 16.66 -8.04 2.40
N ASP A 212 17.36 -7.02 1.91
CA ASP A 212 17.44 -6.68 0.48
C ASP A 212 17.96 -7.87 -0.33
N SER A 213 17.09 -8.46 -1.13
CA SER A 213 17.36 -9.66 -1.93
C SER A 213 17.36 -9.39 -3.44
N ASP A 214 16.72 -8.32 -3.89
CA ASP A 214 16.63 -7.97 -5.33
C ASP A 214 17.73 -6.99 -5.79
N GLY A 215 18.50 -6.43 -4.84
CA GLY A 215 19.62 -5.51 -5.11
C GLY A 215 19.18 -4.11 -5.58
N ARG A 216 17.90 -3.78 -5.42
CA ARG A 216 17.28 -2.48 -5.76
C ARG A 216 17.22 -1.55 -4.54
N GLY A 217 17.81 -1.95 -3.41
CA GLY A 217 17.93 -1.15 -2.18
C GLY A 217 16.64 -1.11 -1.37
N ASP A 218 16.54 -0.16 -0.43
CA ASP A 218 15.36 -0.01 0.42
C ASP A 218 14.08 0.24 -0.40
N GLY A 219 13.00 -0.44 -0.03
CA GLY A 219 11.71 -0.27 -0.70
C GLY A 219 10.74 -1.43 -0.45
N ILE A 220 9.59 -1.36 -1.12
CA ILE A 220 8.60 -2.44 -1.09
C ILE A 220 9.06 -3.57 -2.02
N GLU A 221 9.00 -4.78 -1.50
CA GLU A 221 9.39 -6.02 -2.19
C GLU A 221 8.17 -6.85 -2.60
N SER A 222 7.19 -7.02 -1.70
CA SER A 222 5.96 -7.77 -1.99
C SER A 222 4.72 -7.20 -1.33
N PHE A 223 3.57 -7.49 -1.92
CA PHE A 223 2.25 -7.34 -1.31
C PHE A 223 1.68 -8.69 -0.94
N GLU A 224 0.95 -8.75 0.17
CA GLU A 224 0.18 -9.93 0.56
C GLU A 224 -1.30 -9.70 0.25
N ILE A 225 -1.90 -10.68 -0.42
CA ILE A 225 -3.30 -10.67 -0.85
C ILE A 225 -3.95 -11.99 -0.47
N ASN A 226 -5.10 -11.91 0.20
CA ASN A 226 -5.94 -13.07 0.48
C ASN A 226 -6.73 -13.43 -0.78
N VAL A 227 -6.64 -14.69 -1.20
CA VAL A 227 -7.37 -15.23 -2.35
C VAL A 227 -8.18 -16.46 -1.95
N LYS A 228 -9.27 -16.73 -2.66
CA LYS A 228 -10.14 -17.87 -2.37
C LYS A 228 -9.51 -19.22 -2.71
N ASP A 229 -8.71 -19.26 -3.78
CA ASP A 229 -8.05 -20.46 -4.28
C ASP A 229 -6.66 -20.10 -4.82
N LYS A 230 -5.63 -20.41 -4.04
CA LYS A 230 -4.24 -20.11 -4.38
C LYS A 230 -3.75 -20.87 -5.61
N GLU A 231 -4.15 -22.13 -5.76
CA GLU A 231 -3.68 -22.97 -6.87
C GLU A 231 -4.24 -22.47 -8.20
N SER A 232 -5.53 -22.12 -8.22
CA SER A 232 -6.17 -21.54 -9.41
C SER A 232 -5.58 -20.18 -9.82
N VAL A 233 -5.21 -19.35 -8.84
CA VAL A 233 -4.53 -18.07 -9.12
C VAL A 233 -3.13 -18.30 -9.69
N ILE A 234 -2.38 -19.27 -9.18
CA ILE A 234 -1.06 -19.61 -9.73
C ILE A 234 -1.19 -20.09 -11.17
N GLU A 235 -2.11 -21.00 -11.47
CA GLU A 235 -2.36 -21.47 -12.85
C GLU A 235 -2.75 -20.31 -13.78
N SER A 236 -3.58 -19.39 -13.30
CA SER A 236 -3.95 -18.19 -14.04
C SER A 236 -2.75 -17.27 -14.27
N ALA A 237 -1.89 -17.10 -13.27
CA ALA A 237 -0.67 -16.31 -13.39
C ALA A 237 0.32 -16.93 -14.38
N GLU A 238 0.47 -18.26 -14.42
CA GLU A 238 1.28 -18.97 -15.42
C GLU A 238 0.76 -18.69 -16.83
N ASN A 239 -0.55 -18.82 -17.07
CA ASN A 239 -1.18 -18.55 -18.35
C ASN A 239 -1.02 -17.08 -18.80
N LEU A 240 -0.98 -16.14 -17.86
CA LEU A 240 -0.75 -14.72 -18.11
C LEU A 240 0.75 -14.35 -18.23
N GLY A 241 1.66 -15.29 -17.98
CA GLY A 241 3.10 -15.03 -17.97
C GLY A 241 3.58 -14.18 -16.78
N LEU A 242 2.81 -14.19 -15.68
CA LEU A 242 3.07 -13.45 -14.44
C LEU A 242 3.70 -14.34 -13.35
N TYR A 243 3.79 -15.65 -13.55
CA TYR A 243 4.41 -16.59 -12.63
C TYR A 243 5.87 -16.85 -13.02
N ILE A 244 6.81 -16.36 -12.20
CA ILE A 244 8.25 -16.39 -12.47
C ILE A 244 8.95 -16.90 -11.21
N ASN A 245 9.82 -17.90 -11.35
CA ASN A 245 10.61 -18.46 -10.23
C ASN A 245 9.76 -18.85 -9.00
N HIS A 246 8.59 -19.44 -9.24
CA HIS A 246 7.62 -19.83 -8.21
C HIS A 246 6.89 -18.68 -7.49
N GLU A 247 6.94 -17.47 -8.04
CA GLU A 247 6.33 -16.27 -7.46
C GLU A 247 5.43 -15.58 -8.50
N VAL A 248 4.37 -14.92 -8.04
CA VAL A 248 3.53 -14.06 -8.88
C VAL A 248 4.15 -12.65 -8.90
N HIS A 249 4.44 -12.12 -10.08
CA HIS A 249 5.05 -10.80 -10.29
C HIS A 249 4.14 -9.91 -11.12
N ILE A 250 3.79 -8.73 -10.59
CA ILE A 250 2.99 -7.72 -11.31
C ILE A 250 3.56 -6.35 -11.01
N GLY A 251 3.79 -5.54 -12.06
CA GLY A 251 4.31 -4.17 -11.90
C GLY A 251 5.64 -4.09 -11.14
N GLY A 252 6.50 -5.11 -11.27
CA GLY A 252 7.81 -5.15 -10.62
C GLY A 252 7.80 -5.38 -9.11
N ALA A 253 6.67 -5.82 -8.55
CA ALA A 253 6.53 -6.29 -7.17
C ALA A 253 5.98 -7.72 -7.14
N LYS A 254 6.24 -8.42 -6.05
CA LYS A 254 5.72 -9.77 -5.82
C LYS A 254 4.35 -9.73 -5.16
N PHE A 255 3.52 -10.71 -5.47
CA PHE A 255 2.22 -10.93 -4.83
C PHE A 255 2.25 -12.27 -4.09
N LEU A 256 2.29 -12.19 -2.76
CA LEU A 256 2.20 -13.34 -1.87
C LEU A 256 0.73 -13.69 -1.67
N LEU A 257 0.36 -14.88 -2.15
CA LEU A 257 -1.01 -15.39 -2.08
C LEU A 257 -1.22 -16.10 -0.73
N ASN A 258 -2.15 -15.55 0.06
CA ASN A 258 -2.61 -16.07 1.35
C ASN A 258 -3.96 -16.77 1.21
#